data_AF-A0A8S3BGJ2-F1
#
_entry.id   AF-A0A8S3BGJ2-F1
#
_cell.length_a   1.000
_cell.length_b   1.000
_cell.length_c   1.000
_cell.angle_alpha   90.00
_cell.angle_beta   90.00
_cell.angle_gamma   90.00
#
_symmetry.space_group_name_H-M   'P 1'
#
loop_
_entity.id
_entity.type
_entity.pdbx_description
1 polymer ?
#
loop_
_entity_poly.entity_id
_entity_poly.type
_entity_poly.pdbx_seq_one_letter_code
_entity_poly.pdbx_strand_id
1 'polypeptide(L)'
;MIHSSPSQCYPHRNRISIASIRLWFRLFVANDLATFCVLFLWFAINITLFIGQFLNYHHSRPYYYLRSLISDGLSVARAAALCLNFNCFLILLPVCRNLLSLIRNILPHCITKTRFRRVTKRLFDQNIGFHRCVGYAICFWSIIHVGAHVYNYERLIDVNNEYQSLPSALNLLYLQSPESQVNPL
;
A
#
# COMPACT_ATOMS: atom_id res chain seq x y z
N MET A 1 28.45 51.07 48.76
CA MET A 1 27.88 51.51 47.46
C MET A 1 27.85 50.30 46.54
N ILE A 2 26.69 49.69 46.36
CA ILE A 2 26.50 48.50 45.52
C ILE A 2 26.18 49.01 44.11
N HIS A 3 27.12 48.82 43.19
CA HIS A 3 26.94 49.16 41.78
C HIS A 3 26.08 48.06 41.14
N SER A 4 24.78 48.33 40.93
CA SER A 4 23.88 47.47 40.17
C SER A 4 24.18 47.61 38.68
N SER A 5 24.71 46.55 38.05
CA SER A 5 24.88 46.45 36.60
C SER A 5 23.52 46.38 35.89
N PRO A 6 23.32 47.09 34.77
CA PRO A 6 22.08 47.01 34.02
C PRO A 6 22.01 45.68 33.25
N SER A 7 20.88 44.98 33.40
CA SER A 7 20.49 43.83 32.60
C SER A 7 20.30 44.24 31.14
N GLN A 8 21.30 43.94 30.29
CA GLN A 8 21.15 44.08 28.84
C GLN A 8 20.11 43.09 28.33
N CYS A 9 18.97 43.62 27.89
CA CYS A 9 17.95 42.90 27.17
C CYS A 9 18.45 42.66 25.73
N TYR A 10 18.83 41.43 25.40
CA TYR A 10 19.16 41.07 24.01
C TYR A 10 17.89 41.18 23.15
N PRO A 11 17.92 41.93 22.03
CA PRO A 11 16.74 42.09 21.20
C PRO A 11 16.40 40.76 20.53
N HIS A 12 15.26 40.18 20.88
CA HIS A 12 14.65 39.05 20.19
C HIS A 12 14.18 39.50 18.81
N ARG A 13 15.11 39.63 17.86
CA ARG A 13 14.83 40.09 16.50
C ARG A 13 14.20 38.95 15.68
N ASN A 14 12.90 38.76 15.85
CA ASN A 14 12.04 37.96 14.98
C ASN A 14 11.85 38.64 13.61
N ARG A 15 12.90 38.71 12.79
CA ARG A 15 12.72 38.94 11.35
C ARG A 15 12.93 37.62 10.62
N ILE A 16 11.83 36.98 10.24
CA ILE A 16 11.83 35.88 9.27
C ILE A 16 12.27 36.49 7.93
N SER A 17 13.56 36.39 7.63
CA SER A 17 14.13 36.89 6.37
C SER A 17 13.77 35.91 5.24
N ILE A 18 13.62 36.41 4.02
CA ILE A 18 13.45 35.58 2.81
C ILE A 18 14.61 34.57 2.67
N ALA A 19 15.79 34.92 3.18
CA ALA A 19 16.94 34.01 3.28
C ALA A 19 16.68 32.83 4.24
N SER A 20 15.99 33.07 5.37
CA SER A 20 15.58 32.05 6.33
C SER A 20 14.54 31.10 5.72
N ILE A 21 13.60 31.62 4.93
CA ILE A 21 12.60 30.81 4.20
C ILE A 21 13.28 29.96 3.13
N ARG A 22 14.20 30.53 2.33
CA ARG A 22 14.98 29.77 1.33
C ARG A 22 15.84 28.69 1.98
N LEU A 23 16.47 28.98 3.11
CA LEU A 23 17.28 28.00 3.84
C LEU A 23 16.41 26.87 4.40
N TRP A 24 15.27 27.20 5.01
CA TRP A 24 14.29 26.22 5.49
C TRP A 24 13.76 25.35 4.35
N PHE A 25 13.42 25.93 3.20
CA PHE A 25 12.95 25.20 2.03
C PHE A 25 14.01 24.25 1.46
N ARG A 26 15.28 24.70 1.40
CA ARG A 26 16.40 23.84 0.96
C ARG A 26 16.66 22.70 1.94
N LEU A 27 16.53 22.95 3.24
CA LEU A 27 16.68 21.93 4.28
C LEU A 27 15.53 20.93 4.26
N PHE A 28 14.30 21.40 4.12
CA PHE A 28 13.09 20.58 3.95
C PHE A 28 13.20 19.68 2.72
N VAL A 29 13.55 20.24 1.56
CA VAL A 29 13.75 19.46 0.33
C VAL A 29 14.92 18.48 0.47
N ALA A 30 16.01 18.83 1.16
CA ALA A 30 17.14 17.92 1.31
C ALA A 30 16.86 16.76 2.30
N ASN A 31 16.02 17.00 3.32
CA ASN A 31 15.79 16.05 4.41
C ASN A 31 14.50 15.23 4.22
N ASP A 32 13.39 15.90 3.90
CA ASP A 32 12.06 15.30 3.88
C ASP A 32 11.67 14.75 2.49
N LEU A 33 12.26 15.25 1.40
CA LEU A 33 11.98 14.75 0.05
C LEU A 33 12.28 13.25 -0.06
N ALA A 34 13.33 12.76 0.60
CA ALA A 34 13.68 11.34 0.57
C ALA A 34 12.54 10.46 1.13
N THR A 35 11.86 10.93 2.17
CA THR A 35 10.69 10.29 2.79
C THR A 35 9.50 10.29 1.85
N PHE A 36 9.18 11.46 1.27
CA PHE A 36 8.09 11.59 0.32
C PHE A 36 8.31 10.73 -0.93
N CYS A 37 9.54 10.66 -1.45
CA CYS A 37 9.87 9.79 -2.58
C CYS A 37 9.64 8.30 -2.25
N VAL A 38 9.98 7.87 -1.03
CA VAL A 38 9.76 6.50 -0.58
C VAL A 38 8.27 6.18 -0.43
N LEU A 39 7.50 7.10 0.16
CA LEU A 39 6.04 6.98 0.29
C LEU A 39 5.37 6.93 -1.09
N PHE A 40 5.78 7.82 -1.99
CA PHE A 40 5.29 7.86 -3.36
C PHE A 40 5.60 6.58 -4.12
N LEU A 41 6.83 6.06 -4.01
CA LEU A 41 7.21 4.79 -4.62
C LEU A 41 6.36 3.63 -4.08
N TRP A 42 6.17 3.55 -2.77
CA TRP A 42 5.31 2.53 -2.16
C TRP A 42 3.86 2.63 -2.64
N PHE A 43 3.31 3.83 -2.72
CA PHE A 43 1.96 4.06 -3.21
C PHE A 43 1.83 3.69 -4.71
N ALA A 44 2.82 4.05 -5.52
CA ALA A 44 2.87 3.68 -6.94
C ALA A 44 2.92 2.16 -7.15
N ILE A 45 3.67 1.43 -6.32
CA ILE A 45 3.69 -0.04 -6.36
C ILE A 45 2.31 -0.61 -6.03
N ASN A 46 1.65 -0.11 -4.98
CA ASN A 46 0.29 -0.54 -4.62
C ASN A 46 -0.71 -0.30 -5.77
N ILE A 47 -0.68 0.88 -6.38
CA ILE A 47 -1.54 1.19 -7.53
C ILE A 47 -1.24 0.27 -8.71
N THR A 48 0.04 0.05 -9.03
CA THR A 48 0.44 -0.78 -10.17
C THR A 48 0.02 -2.24 -9.96
N LEU A 49 0.15 -2.77 -8.74
CA LEU A 49 -0.34 -4.10 -8.38
C LEU A 49 -1.86 -4.20 -8.50
N PHE A 50 -2.59 -3.20 -8.00
CA PHE A 50 -4.04 -3.16 -8.09
C PHE A 50 -4.52 -3.10 -9.55
N ILE A 51 -4.02 -2.14 -10.32
CA ILE A 51 -4.39 -1.95 -11.73
C ILE A 51 -3.95 -3.16 -12.56
N GLY A 52 -2.74 -3.66 -12.35
CA GLY A 52 -2.23 -4.82 -13.09
C GLY A 52 -3.10 -6.05 -12.86
N GLN A 53 -3.47 -6.34 -11.61
CA GLN A 53 -4.34 -7.47 -11.28
C GLN A 53 -5.77 -7.25 -11.78
N PHE A 54 -6.31 -6.04 -11.62
CA PHE A 54 -7.63 -5.68 -12.11
C PHE A 54 -7.72 -5.81 -13.64
N LEU A 55 -6.75 -5.29 -14.37
CA LEU A 55 -6.68 -5.39 -15.83
C LEU A 55 -6.46 -6.81 -16.31
N ASN A 56 -5.64 -7.60 -15.60
CA ASN A 56 -5.43 -9.00 -15.96
C ASN A 56 -6.76 -9.78 -15.88
N TYR A 57 -7.54 -9.56 -14.82
CA TYR A 57 -8.89 -10.12 -14.70
C TYR A 57 -9.89 -9.49 -15.67
N HIS A 58 -9.73 -8.22 -16.03
CA HIS A 58 -10.61 -7.51 -16.96
C HIS A 58 -10.40 -7.89 -18.44
N HIS A 59 -9.16 -8.12 -18.87
CA HIS A 59 -8.84 -8.43 -20.28
C HIS A 59 -8.72 -9.92 -20.61
N SER A 60 -8.59 -10.78 -19.60
CA SER A 60 -8.46 -12.22 -19.82
C SER A 60 -9.78 -12.84 -20.31
N ARG A 61 -9.74 -13.38 -21.55
CA ARG A 61 -10.87 -14.04 -22.23
C ARG A 61 -11.51 -15.23 -21.48
N PRO A 62 -10.83 -16.04 -20.64
CA PRO A 62 -11.49 -17.15 -19.94
C PRO A 62 -12.46 -16.74 -18.83
N TYR A 63 -12.45 -15.48 -18.37
CA TYR A 63 -13.31 -15.03 -17.24
C TYR A 63 -14.58 -14.30 -17.68
N TYR A 64 -14.93 -14.35 -18.97
CA TYR A 64 -16.12 -13.66 -19.51
C TYR A 64 -17.42 -14.10 -18.80
N TYR A 65 -17.58 -15.41 -18.58
CA TYR A 65 -18.72 -15.99 -17.87
C TYR A 65 -18.77 -15.59 -16.39
N LEU A 66 -17.63 -15.58 -15.72
CA LEU A 66 -17.51 -15.19 -14.31
C LEU A 66 -17.80 -13.69 -14.10
N ARG A 67 -17.45 -12.84 -15.07
CA ARG A 67 -17.81 -11.41 -15.06
C ARG A 67 -19.31 -11.19 -15.25
N SER A 68 -19.96 -11.98 -16.09
CA SER A 68 -21.41 -11.91 -16.28
C SER A 68 -22.17 -12.30 -15.00
N LEU A 69 -21.66 -13.27 -14.24
CA LEU A 69 -22.31 -13.82 -13.05
C LEU A 69 -22.00 -13.04 -11.76
N ILE A 70 -20.73 -12.70 -11.53
CA ILE A 70 -20.20 -12.15 -10.27
C ILE A 70 -19.78 -10.67 -10.40
N SER A 71 -19.89 -10.09 -11.61
CA SER A 71 -19.46 -8.70 -11.91
C SER A 71 -17.96 -8.46 -11.68
N ASP A 72 -17.54 -7.21 -11.82
CA ASP A 72 -16.19 -6.74 -11.49
C ASP A 72 -15.80 -6.90 -10.01
N GLY A 73 -16.73 -7.31 -9.14
CA GLY A 73 -16.52 -7.50 -7.70
C GLY A 73 -15.43 -8.52 -7.38
N LEU A 74 -15.38 -9.66 -8.08
CA LEU A 74 -14.33 -10.67 -7.86
C LEU A 74 -12.94 -10.16 -8.25
N SER A 75 -12.84 -9.44 -9.38
CA SER A 75 -11.58 -8.82 -9.82
C SER A 75 -11.07 -7.83 -8.78
N VAL A 76 -11.98 -6.98 -8.26
CA VAL A 76 -11.68 -6.03 -7.19
C VAL A 76 -11.28 -6.74 -5.90
N ALA A 77 -11.98 -7.79 -5.49
CA ALA A 77 -11.66 -8.57 -4.29
C ALA A 77 -10.25 -9.19 -4.37
N ARG A 78 -9.87 -9.76 -5.52
CA ARG A 78 -8.56 -10.37 -5.77
C ARG A 78 -7.45 -9.33 -5.86
N ALA A 79 -7.69 -8.21 -6.53
CA ALA A 79 -6.73 -7.11 -6.60
C ALA A 79 -6.50 -6.48 -5.21
N ALA A 80 -7.58 -6.29 -4.43
CA ALA A 80 -7.49 -5.79 -3.05
C ALA A 80 -6.76 -6.77 -2.12
N ALA A 81 -7.01 -8.08 -2.25
CA ALA A 81 -6.32 -9.11 -1.48
C ALA A 81 -4.80 -9.14 -1.76
N LEU A 82 -4.40 -8.99 -3.03
CA LEU A 82 -2.98 -8.91 -3.41
C LEU A 82 -2.31 -7.67 -2.78
N CYS A 83 -2.98 -6.52 -2.83
CA CYS A 83 -2.49 -5.29 -2.19
C CYS A 83 -2.42 -5.44 -0.66
N LEU A 84 -3.42 -6.08 -0.04
CA LEU A 84 -3.44 -6.37 1.38
C LEU A 84 -2.25 -7.25 1.79
N ASN A 85 -2.02 -8.36 1.08
CA ASN A 85 -0.89 -9.26 1.32
C ASN A 85 0.46 -8.55 1.19
N PHE A 86 0.62 -7.69 0.18
CA PHE A 86 1.81 -6.86 0.01
C PHE A 86 2.02 -5.91 1.18
N ASN A 87 0.97 -5.20 1.62
CA ASN A 87 1.06 -4.27 2.77
C ASN A 87 1.30 -5.01 4.09
N CYS A 88 0.73 -6.20 4.28
CA CYS A 88 1.02 -7.07 5.41
C CYS A 88 2.49 -7.51 5.41
N PHE A 89 3.08 -7.92 4.28
CA PHE A 89 4.52 -8.20 4.24
C PHE A 89 5.36 -6.96 4.60
N LEU A 90 4.95 -5.78 4.11
CA LEU A 90 5.64 -4.52 4.40
C LEU A 90 5.55 -4.07 5.85
N ILE A 91 4.45 -4.34 6.56
CA ILE A 91 4.32 -3.96 7.96
C ILE A 91 5.20 -4.81 8.89
N LEU A 92 5.57 -6.02 8.46
CA LEU A 92 6.50 -6.91 9.18
C LEU A 92 7.99 -6.55 8.96
N LEU A 93 8.35 -5.92 7.84
CA LEU A 93 9.73 -5.47 7.56
C LEU A 93 10.42 -4.70 8.71
N PRO A 94 9.77 -3.73 9.41
CA PRO A 94 10.39 -3.02 10.53
C PRO A 94 10.68 -3.92 11.76
N VAL A 95 10.02 -5.07 11.87
CA VAL A 95 10.17 -6.05 12.95
C VAL A 95 11.21 -7.13 12.59
N CYS A 96 11.29 -7.55 11.33
CA CYS A 96 12.26 -8.55 10.84
C CYS A 96 13.69 -8.01 10.67
N ARG A 97 14.18 -7.18 11.60
CA ARG A 97 15.50 -6.50 11.55
C ARG A 97 16.68 -7.49 11.38
N ASN A 98 16.54 -8.70 11.90
CA ASN A 98 17.52 -9.78 11.70
C ASN A 98 17.51 -10.35 10.27
N LEU A 99 16.34 -10.53 9.65
CA LEU A 99 16.22 -11.03 8.27
C LEU A 99 16.84 -10.04 7.27
N LEU A 100 16.58 -8.75 7.48
CA LEU A 100 17.20 -7.68 6.67
C LEU A 100 18.72 -7.66 6.82
N SER A 101 19.24 -7.93 8.02
CA SER A 101 20.68 -8.04 8.26
C SER A 101 21.29 -9.28 7.59
N LEU A 102 20.55 -10.39 7.51
CA LEU A 102 20.94 -11.60 6.79
C LEU A 102 20.91 -11.42 5.27
N ILE A 103 19.84 -10.85 4.71
CA ILE A 103 19.75 -10.50 3.27
C ILE A 103 20.92 -9.56 2.89
N ARG A 104 21.33 -8.67 3.79
CA ARG A 104 22.48 -7.78 3.63
C ARG A 104 23.83 -8.50 3.57
N ASN A 105 23.94 -9.71 4.15
CA ASN A 105 25.14 -10.54 4.11
C ASN A 105 25.18 -11.46 2.89
N ILE A 106 24.02 -11.80 2.32
CA ILE A 106 23.91 -12.76 1.20
C ILE A 106 23.96 -12.04 -0.16
N LEU A 107 23.56 -10.76 -0.26
CA LEU A 107 23.61 -9.99 -1.51
C LEU A 107 25.04 -9.49 -1.86
N PRO A 108 25.48 -9.57 -3.13
CA PRO A 108 26.84 -9.24 -3.56
C PRO A 108 27.29 -7.82 -3.19
N HIS A 109 28.52 -7.74 -2.67
CA HIS A 109 29.10 -6.60 -1.95
C HIS A 109 29.23 -5.29 -2.77
N CYS A 110 29.21 -5.35 -4.11
CA CYS A 110 29.52 -4.21 -4.98
C CYS A 110 28.35 -3.26 -5.29
N ILE A 111 27.10 -3.72 -5.31
CA ILE A 111 25.95 -2.88 -5.76
C ILE A 111 25.22 -2.23 -4.57
N THR A 112 25.26 -2.87 -3.40
CA THR A 112 24.34 -2.63 -2.29
C THR A 112 24.88 -1.66 -1.22
N LYS A 113 26.19 -1.35 -1.25
CA LYS A 113 26.90 -0.72 -0.12
C LYS A 113 26.54 0.75 0.12
N THR A 114 26.11 1.50 -0.91
CA THR A 114 25.96 2.97 -0.80
C THR A 114 24.52 3.48 -0.89
N ARG A 115 23.68 2.90 -1.76
CA ARG A 115 22.27 3.32 -1.93
C ARG A 115 21.33 2.55 -1.02
N PHE A 116 21.39 1.22 -1.01
CA PHE A 116 20.51 0.38 -0.21
C PHE A 116 20.77 0.58 1.30
N ARG A 117 22.04 0.71 1.73
CA ARG A 117 22.40 1.00 3.13
C ARG A 117 21.87 2.36 3.63
N ARG A 118 21.83 3.39 2.77
CA ARG A 118 21.25 4.70 3.10
C ARG A 118 19.73 4.69 3.10
N VAL A 119 19.13 3.99 2.12
CA VAL A 119 17.67 3.87 1.99
C VAL A 119 17.09 3.02 3.12
N THR A 120 17.67 1.87 3.44
CA THR A 120 17.25 1.03 4.58
C THR A 120 17.45 1.71 5.93
N LYS A 121 18.58 2.42 6.13
CA LYS A 121 18.80 3.20 7.36
C LYS A 121 17.81 4.38 7.46
N ARG A 122 17.52 5.10 6.37
CA ARG A 122 16.50 6.19 6.39
C ARG A 122 15.07 5.67 6.55
N LEU A 123 14.72 4.56 5.91
CA LEU A 123 13.45 3.85 6.14
C LEU A 123 13.30 3.45 7.61
N PHE A 124 14.41 3.13 8.26
CA PHE A 124 14.46 2.75 9.66
C PHE A 124 14.46 3.93 10.64
N ASP A 125 14.90 5.12 10.24
CA ASP A 125 14.80 6.32 11.11
C ASP A 125 13.39 6.93 11.07
N GLN A 126 12.53 6.52 10.12
CA GLN A 126 11.13 6.97 9.97
C GLN A 126 10.08 5.83 9.99
N ASN A 127 10.50 4.65 10.42
CA ASN A 127 9.72 3.41 10.45
C ASN A 127 8.42 3.50 11.26
N ILE A 128 8.33 4.29 12.33
CA ILE A 128 7.07 4.45 13.09
C ILE A 128 6.00 5.21 12.28
N GLY A 129 6.39 6.28 11.58
CA GLY A 129 5.46 7.04 10.72
C GLY A 129 5.01 6.19 9.54
N PHE A 130 5.95 5.49 8.91
CA PHE A 130 5.66 4.57 7.81
C PHE A 130 4.76 3.40 8.23
N HIS A 131 5.02 2.80 9.40
CA HIS A 131 4.18 1.71 9.94
C HIS A 131 2.73 2.16 10.18
N ARG A 132 2.52 3.38 10.69
CA ARG A 132 1.15 3.94 10.81
C ARG A 132 0.50 4.14 9.45
N CYS A 133 1.21 4.69 8.47
CA CYS A 133 0.70 4.86 7.10
C CYS A 133 0.32 3.53 6.45
N VAL A 134 1.16 2.50 6.58
CA VAL A 134 0.88 1.16 6.07
C VAL A 134 -0.31 0.54 6.80
N GLY A 135 -0.43 0.74 8.12
CA GLY A 135 -1.59 0.31 8.91
C GLY A 135 -2.91 0.89 8.37
N TYR A 136 -2.96 2.19 8.09
CA TYR A 136 -4.14 2.80 7.48
C TYR A 136 -4.45 2.24 6.09
N ALA A 137 -3.43 1.92 5.29
CA ALA A 137 -3.63 1.29 3.99
C ALA A 137 -4.16 -0.14 4.10
N ILE A 138 -3.69 -0.94 5.08
CA ILE A 138 -4.23 -2.27 5.35
C ILE A 138 -5.72 -2.16 5.68
N CYS A 139 -6.11 -1.24 6.57
CA CYS A 139 -7.53 -1.01 6.89
C CYS A 139 -8.35 -0.65 5.63
N PHE A 140 -7.84 0.26 4.80
CA PHE A 140 -8.49 0.66 3.55
C PHE A 140 -8.67 -0.50 2.57
N TRP A 141 -7.62 -1.28 2.31
CA TRP A 141 -7.68 -2.44 1.41
C TRP A 141 -8.57 -3.56 1.96
N SER A 142 -8.59 -3.75 3.29
CA SER A 142 -9.51 -4.70 3.94
C SER A 142 -10.97 -4.30 3.74
N ILE A 143 -11.31 -3.02 3.89
CA ILE A 143 -12.69 -2.53 3.66
C ILE A 143 -13.11 -2.81 2.21
N ILE A 144 -12.24 -2.52 1.23
CA ILE A 144 -12.51 -2.80 -0.19
C ILE A 144 -12.67 -4.30 -0.43
N HIS A 145 -11.77 -5.11 0.12
CA HIS A 145 -11.81 -6.57 -0.03
C HIS A 145 -13.11 -7.17 0.53
N VAL A 146 -13.48 -6.80 1.76
CA VAL A 146 -14.73 -7.26 2.40
C VAL A 146 -15.96 -6.74 1.64
N GLY A 147 -15.97 -5.45 1.27
CA GLY A 147 -17.07 -4.87 0.51
C GLY A 147 -17.29 -5.55 -0.84
N ALA A 148 -16.21 -5.95 -1.51
CA ALA A 148 -16.27 -6.70 -2.75
C ALA A 148 -16.82 -8.13 -2.55
N HIS A 149 -16.47 -8.80 -1.45
CA HIS A 149 -17.08 -10.08 -1.07
C HIS A 149 -18.56 -9.96 -0.75
N VAL A 150 -18.97 -8.92 -0.03
CA VAL A 150 -20.39 -8.67 0.28
C VAL A 150 -21.17 -8.42 -1.02
N TYR A 151 -20.69 -7.57 -1.92
CA TYR A 151 -21.34 -7.33 -3.20
C TYR A 151 -21.47 -8.61 -4.04
N ASN A 152 -20.43 -9.45 -4.05
CA ASN A 152 -20.48 -10.75 -4.72
C ASN A 152 -21.52 -11.68 -4.08
N TYR A 153 -21.60 -11.71 -2.75
CA TYR A 153 -22.55 -12.54 -2.01
C TYR A 153 -24.01 -12.14 -2.28
N GLU A 154 -24.33 -10.85 -2.28
CA GLU A 154 -25.67 -10.35 -2.61
C GLU A 154 -26.08 -10.75 -4.04
N ARG A 155 -25.18 -10.56 -5.01
CA ARG A 155 -25.39 -10.96 -6.41
C ARG A 155 -25.66 -12.46 -6.55
N LEU A 156 -24.96 -13.29 -5.78
CA LEU A 156 -25.17 -14.74 -5.76
C LEU A 156 -26.54 -15.11 -5.20
N ILE A 157 -27.01 -14.41 -4.16
CA ILE A 157 -28.34 -14.60 -3.59
C ILE A 157 -29.42 -14.22 -4.61
N ASP A 158 -29.27 -13.09 -5.29
CA ASP A 158 -30.22 -12.63 -6.31
C ASP A 158 -30.37 -13.64 -7.46
N VAL A 159 -29.23 -14.14 -7.98
CA VAL A 159 -29.23 -15.17 -9.03
C VAL A 159 -29.83 -16.50 -8.55
N ASN A 160 -29.65 -16.86 -7.27
CA ASN A 160 -30.23 -18.08 -6.72
C ASN A 160 -31.74 -17.95 -6.48
N ASN A 161 -32.24 -16.77 -6.10
CA ASN A 161 -33.67 -16.52 -5.91
C ASN A 161 -34.45 -16.51 -7.22
N GLU A 162 -33.80 -16.14 -8.34
CA GLU A 162 -34.34 -16.32 -9.69
C GLU A 162 -34.21 -17.78 -10.18
N TYR A 163 -34.93 -18.71 -9.54
CA TYR A 163 -34.90 -20.16 -9.81
C TYR A 163 -35.27 -20.60 -11.26
N GLN A 164 -35.56 -19.68 -12.17
CA GLN A 164 -35.92 -19.95 -13.58
C GLN A 164 -35.04 -19.23 -14.62
N SER A 165 -34.01 -18.47 -14.21
CA SER A 165 -33.19 -17.73 -15.18
C SER A 165 -31.96 -18.53 -15.64
N LEU A 166 -31.66 -18.44 -16.94
CA LEU A 166 -30.48 -19.00 -17.62
C LEU A 166 -29.15 -18.88 -16.82
N PRO A 167 -28.85 -17.77 -16.10
CA PRO A 167 -27.63 -17.67 -15.28
C PRO A 167 -27.55 -18.64 -14.10
N SER A 168 -28.68 -19.03 -13.49
CA SER A 168 -28.68 -19.97 -12.36
C SER A 168 -28.34 -21.39 -12.82
N ALA A 169 -28.91 -21.81 -13.96
CA ALA A 169 -28.54 -23.08 -14.61
C ALA A 169 -27.07 -23.11 -15.07
N LEU A 170 -26.56 -21.99 -15.60
CA LEU A 170 -25.14 -21.84 -15.95
C LEU A 170 -24.22 -21.91 -14.72
N ASN A 171 -24.64 -21.36 -13.57
CA ASN A 171 -23.86 -21.43 -12.33
C ASN A 171 -23.77 -22.87 -11.80
N LEU A 172 -24.86 -23.64 -11.84
CA LEU A 172 -24.86 -25.06 -11.48
C LEU A 172 -23.98 -25.90 -12.42
N LEU A 173 -24.02 -25.62 -13.73
CA LEU A 173 -23.14 -26.27 -14.71
C LEU A 173 -21.67 -25.87 -14.52
N TYR A 174 -21.40 -24.62 -14.14
CA TYR A 174 -20.06 -24.15 -13.80
C TYR A 174 -19.51 -24.87 -12.56
N LEU A 175 -20.28 -24.93 -11.46
CA LEU A 175 -19.90 -25.63 -10.23
C LEU A 175 -19.65 -27.13 -10.45
N GLN A 176 -20.31 -27.74 -11.43
CA GLN A 176 -20.09 -29.13 -11.79
C GLN A 176 -18.92 -29.34 -12.76
N SER A 177 -18.40 -28.26 -13.36
CA SER A 177 -17.25 -28.34 -14.28
C SER A 177 -15.93 -28.52 -13.51
N PRO A 178 -14.99 -29.32 -14.03
CA PRO A 178 -13.67 -29.52 -13.40
C PRO A 178 -12.83 -28.23 -13.37
N GLU A 179 -13.14 -27.25 -14.23
CA GLU A 179 -12.51 -25.92 -14.27
C GLU A 179 -12.90 -25.03 -13.07
N SER A 180 -14.01 -25.31 -12.39
CA SER A 180 -14.42 -24.53 -11.20
C SER A 180 -13.50 -24.74 -10.00
N GLN A 181 -12.86 -25.91 -9.89
CA GLN A 181 -11.94 -26.22 -8.79
C GLN A 181 -10.64 -25.40 -8.85
N VAL A 182 -10.34 -24.81 -10.02
CA VAL A 182 -9.11 -24.05 -10.25
C VAL A 182 -9.21 -22.62 -9.72
N ASN A 183 -10.43 -22.11 -9.47
CA ASN A 183 -10.65 -20.76 -8.98
C ASN A 183 -11.77 -20.75 -7.92
N PRO A 184 -11.51 -21.31 -6.71
CA PRO A 184 -12.47 -21.22 -5.61
C PRO A 184 -12.65 -19.75 -5.23
N LEU A 185 -13.90 -19.31 -5.16
CA LEU A 185 -14.35 -17.98 -4.74
C LEU A 185 -13.54 -17.44 -3.55
#